data_AF-A0A7J7P7P3-F1
#
_entry.id   AF-A0A7J7P7P3-F1
#
_cell.length_a   1.000
_cell.length_b   1.000
_cell.length_c   1.000
_cell.angle_alpha   90.00
_cell.angle_beta   90.00
_cell.angle_gamma   90.00
#
_symmetry.space_group_name_H-M   'P 1'
#
loop_
_entity.id
_entity.type
_entity.pdbx_description
1 polymer ?
#
loop_
_entity_poly.entity_id
_entity_poly.type
_entity_poly.pdbx_seq_one_letter_code
_entity_poly.pdbx_strand_id
1 'polypeptide(L)'
;MGSQADEIFSEAWHSDTAGISGDGVASIRSKVYLSHKLSYLRANVIEAQDLHLSESHERGRFPKVYVQVFLGNNALRAKVPLSRNANPLWNKDLMFVAAEPFEEHLV
;
A
#
# COMPACT_ATOMS: atom_id res chain seq x y z
N MET A 1 7.83 25.77 -6.04
CA MET A 1 7.66 24.34 -6.32
C MET A 1 8.38 23.60 -5.22
N GLY A 2 7.65 23.05 -4.24
CA GLY A 2 8.23 22.24 -3.16
C GLY A 2 8.31 20.79 -3.62
N SER A 3 9.44 20.16 -3.37
CA SER A 3 9.62 18.73 -3.67
C SER A 3 9.10 17.90 -2.51
N GLN A 4 8.84 16.62 -2.74
CA GLN A 4 8.40 15.67 -1.70
C GLN A 4 9.44 15.55 -0.55
N ALA A 5 10.69 15.98 -0.77
CA ALA A 5 11.72 16.06 0.27
C ALA A 5 11.51 17.26 1.22
N ASP A 6 10.89 18.35 0.76
CA ASP A 6 10.71 19.57 1.58
C ASP A 6 9.55 19.42 2.58
N GLU A 7 8.53 18.61 2.27
CA GLU A 7 7.38 18.38 3.16
C GLU A 7 7.70 17.40 4.31
N ILE A 8 8.66 16.49 4.11
CA ILE A 8 9.02 15.46 5.10
C ILE A 8 10.20 15.93 5.99
N PHE A 9 10.96 16.93 5.55
CA PHE A 9 12.22 17.32 6.19
C PHE A 9 12.41 18.85 6.29
N SER A 10 11.51 19.54 6.98
CA SER A 10 11.56 20.98 7.23
C SER A 10 12.86 21.48 7.89
N GLU A 11 13.62 20.58 8.54
CA GLU A 11 14.87 20.88 9.25
C GLU A 11 16.14 20.47 8.49
N ALA A 12 16.03 19.94 7.26
CA ALA A 12 17.19 19.57 6.43
C ALA A 12 17.84 20.82 5.81
N TRP A 13 18.19 21.80 6.64
CA TRP A 13 19.00 22.94 6.24
C TRP A 13 20.47 22.63 6.49
N HIS A 14 21.32 23.13 5.60
CA HIS A 14 22.80 23.13 5.64
C HIS A 14 23.57 22.18 4.72
N SER A 15 22.98 21.62 3.65
CA SER A 15 23.77 20.93 2.61
C SER A 15 24.82 21.84 1.96
N ASP A 16 24.52 23.13 1.79
CA ASP A 16 25.38 24.09 1.05
C ASP A 16 26.10 25.12 1.94
N THR A 17 26.32 24.81 3.22
CA THR A 17 27.06 25.72 4.12
C THR A 17 28.58 25.59 3.93
N ALA A 18 29.05 25.69 2.69
CA ALA A 18 30.46 25.84 2.37
C ALA A 18 30.92 27.27 2.69
N GLY A 19 31.02 27.60 3.98
CA GLY A 19 31.45 28.94 4.42
C GLY A 19 31.30 29.26 5.91
N ILE A 20 30.93 28.30 6.78
CA ILE A 20 30.85 28.54 8.22
C ILE A 20 32.25 28.61 8.84
N SER A 21 32.59 29.76 9.42
CA SER A 21 33.74 29.93 10.32
C SER A 21 33.68 28.93 11.48
N GLY A 22 34.85 28.48 11.97
CA GLY A 22 35.05 27.26 12.77
C GLY A 22 34.12 26.97 13.96
N ASP A 23 33.38 27.96 14.47
CA ASP A 23 32.36 27.79 15.52
C ASP A 23 31.08 27.10 15.01
N GLY A 24 30.72 27.28 13.74
CA GLY A 24 29.56 26.63 13.12
C GLY A 24 29.77 25.15 12.84
N VAL A 25 31.04 24.71 12.69
CA VAL A 25 31.39 23.31 12.42
C VAL A 25 31.02 22.40 13.59
N ALA A 26 31.09 22.90 14.83
CA ALA A 26 30.68 22.17 16.03
C ALA A 26 29.15 21.92 16.10
N SER A 27 28.35 22.67 15.33
CA SER A 27 26.89 22.50 15.25
C SER A 27 26.45 21.49 14.18
N ILE A 28 27.38 21.01 13.34
CA ILE A 28 27.09 20.01 12.31
C ILE A 28 26.79 18.67 13.00
N ARG A 29 25.55 18.20 12.90
CA ARG A 29 25.13 16.88 13.36
C ARG A 29 24.85 15.98 12.18
N SER A 30 25.43 14.78 12.20
CA SER A 30 25.07 13.72 11.25
C SER A 30 23.64 13.26 11.52
N LYS A 31 22.82 13.17 10.46
CA LYS A 31 21.49 12.56 10.51
C LYS A 31 21.56 11.22 9.80
N VAL A 32 21.25 10.14 10.53
CA VAL A 32 21.21 8.79 9.96
C VAL A 32 19.82 8.56 9.38
N TYR A 33 19.77 8.27 8.08
CA TYR A 33 18.55 7.89 7.38
C TYR A 33 18.50 6.37 7.27
N LEU A 34 17.45 5.77 7.82
CA LEU A 34 17.14 4.36 7.61
C LEU A 34 16.30 4.25 6.34
N SER A 35 16.84 3.62 5.30
CA SER A 35 16.02 3.25 4.15
C SER A 35 15.14 2.06 4.54
N HIS A 36 13.83 2.20 4.39
CA HIS A 36 12.94 1.05 4.50
C HIS A 36 13.29 0.03 3.42
N LYS A 37 13.24 -1.25 3.79
CA LYS A 37 13.41 -2.34 2.83
C LYS A 37 12.08 -2.56 2.12
N LEU A 38 12.07 -2.39 0.80
CA LEU A 38 10.89 -2.66 -0.01
C LEU A 38 10.87 -4.12 -0.48
N SER A 39 9.72 -4.76 -0.37
CA SER A 39 9.45 -6.10 -0.86
C SER A 39 8.15 -6.11 -1.68
N TYR A 40 7.99 -7.13 -2.53
CA TYR A 40 6.74 -7.36 -3.24
C TYR A 40 5.96 -8.47 -2.55
N LEU A 41 4.71 -8.19 -2.18
CA LEU A 41 3.78 -9.19 -1.67
C LEU A 41 2.79 -9.58 -2.77
N ARG A 42 2.75 -10.88 -3.09
CA ARG A 42 1.82 -11.44 -4.08
C ARG A 42 0.67 -12.15 -3.38
N ALA A 43 -0.53 -11.63 -3.53
CA ALA A 43 -1.77 -12.28 -3.09
C ALA A 43 -2.47 -12.93 -4.29
N ASN A 44 -2.59 -14.25 -4.29
CA ASN A 44 -3.30 -14.99 -5.34
C ASN A 44 -4.77 -15.20 -4.93
N VAL A 45 -5.68 -14.51 -5.60
CA VAL A 45 -7.12 -14.66 -5.41
C VAL A 45 -7.61 -15.74 -6.36
N ILE A 46 -7.89 -16.94 -5.84
CA ILE A 46 -8.28 -18.10 -6.63
C ILE A 46 -9.80 -18.07 -6.87
N GLU A 47 -10.58 -18.40 -5.86
CA GLU A 47 -12.03 -18.56 -5.93
C GLU A 47 -12.67 -18.36 -4.56
N ALA A 48 -14.00 -18.26 -4.55
CA ALA A 48 -14.81 -18.47 -3.37
C ALA A 48 -15.79 -19.60 -3.64
N GLN A 49 -16.20 -20.30 -2.59
CA GLN A 49 -17.12 -21.42 -2.67
C GLN A 49 -18.35 -21.14 -1.80
N ASP A 50 -19.51 -21.56 -2.30
CA ASP A 50 -20.80 -21.56 -1.60
C ASP A 50 -21.16 -20.22 -0.94
N LEU A 51 -20.96 -19.12 -1.67
CA LEU A 51 -21.33 -17.79 -1.19
C LEU A 51 -22.82 -17.70 -0.89
N HIS A 52 -23.15 -17.23 0.31
CA HIS A 52 -24.51 -16.84 0.67
C HIS A 52 -24.90 -15.56 -0.06
N LEU A 53 -25.52 -15.72 -1.24
CA LEU A 53 -26.03 -14.59 -2.01
C LEU A 53 -27.43 -14.25 -1.49
N SER A 54 -27.56 -13.12 -0.77
CA SER A 54 -28.88 -12.62 -0.39
C SER A 54 -29.67 -12.35 -1.66
N GLU A 55 -30.89 -12.88 -1.76
CA GLU A 55 -31.78 -12.56 -2.87
C GLU A 55 -32.01 -11.04 -2.87
N SER A 56 -31.46 -10.36 -3.86
CA SER A 56 -31.79 -8.97 -4.12
C SER A 56 -33.30 -8.89 -4.38
N HIS A 57 -33.98 -7.93 -3.75
CA HIS A 57 -35.39 -7.62 -4.00
C HIS A 57 -35.69 -7.34 -5.49
N GLU A 58 -34.67 -7.11 -6.32
CA GLU A 58 -34.76 -7.13 -7.78
C GLU A 58 -34.77 -8.57 -8.31
N ARG A 59 -35.97 -9.15 -8.38
CA ARG A 59 -36.30 -10.47 -8.95
C ARG A 59 -35.33 -10.92 -10.05
N GLY A 60 -34.44 -11.87 -9.73
CA GLY A 60 -33.71 -12.68 -10.71
C GLY A 60 -32.30 -12.23 -11.12
N ARG A 61 -31.70 -11.21 -10.48
CA ARG A 61 -30.30 -10.82 -10.77
C ARG A 61 -29.33 -11.30 -9.70
N PHE A 62 -28.33 -12.09 -10.11
CA PHE A 62 -27.17 -12.41 -9.26
C PHE A 62 -26.38 -11.15 -8.88
N PRO A 63 -25.99 -10.98 -7.61
CA PRO A 63 -25.18 -9.85 -7.17
C PRO A 63 -23.81 -9.86 -7.84
N LYS A 64 -23.22 -8.67 -7.98
CA LYS A 64 -21.84 -8.52 -8.46
C LYS A 64 -20.89 -8.81 -7.29
N VAL A 65 -20.16 -9.91 -7.36
CA VAL A 65 -19.17 -10.29 -6.34
C VAL A 65 -17.78 -9.78 -6.75
N TYR A 66 -17.02 -9.25 -5.78
CA TYR A 66 -15.62 -8.86 -5.97
C TYR A 66 -14.82 -9.14 -4.70
N VAL A 67 -13.50 -9.21 -4.83
CA VAL A 67 -12.57 -9.33 -3.70
C VAL A 67 -11.75 -8.05 -3.62
N GLN A 68 -11.57 -7.53 -2.40
CA GLN A 68 -10.68 -6.42 -2.12
C GLN A 68 -9.70 -6.86 -1.03
N VAL A 69 -8.41 -6.76 -1.31
CA VAL A 69 -7.32 -7.11 -0.39
C VAL A 69 -6.67 -5.83 0.08
N PHE A 70 -6.40 -5.74 1.37
CA PHE A 70 -5.78 -4.60 2.01
C PHE A 70 -4.37 -4.96 2.50
N LEU A 71 -3.45 -4.01 2.37
CA LEU A 71 -2.13 -4.03 2.98
C LEU A 71 -1.89 -2.66 3.62
N GLY A 72 -2.15 -2.55 4.91
CA GLY A 72 -2.26 -1.25 5.60
C GLY A 72 -3.24 -0.34 4.86
N ASN A 73 -2.78 0.86 4.50
CA ASN A 73 -3.59 1.86 3.78
C ASN A 73 -3.76 1.58 2.27
N ASN A 74 -3.07 0.57 1.71
CA ASN A 74 -3.20 0.22 0.29
C ASN A 74 -4.28 -0.84 0.09
N ALA A 75 -5.13 -0.65 -0.91
CA ALA A 75 -6.16 -1.62 -1.27
C ALA A 75 -6.11 -1.95 -2.77
N LEU A 76 -6.10 -3.24 -3.09
CA LEU A 76 -6.24 -3.72 -4.47
C LEU A 76 -7.52 -4.54 -4.60
N ARG A 77 -8.18 -4.40 -5.75
CA ARG A 77 -9.46 -5.07 -6.04
C ARG A 77 -9.31 -6.03 -7.21
N ALA A 78 -9.75 -7.27 -7.02
CA ALA A 78 -9.91 -8.22 -8.11
C ALA A 78 -11.14 -7.85 -8.97
N LYS A 79 -11.02 -8.01 -10.29
CA LYS A 79 -12.13 -7.75 -11.22
C LYS A 79 -13.32 -8.64 -10.89
N VAL A 80 -14.53 -8.14 -11.15
CA VAL A 80 -15.75 -8.96 -11.01
C VAL A 80 -15.66 -10.15 -12.00
N PRO A 81 -15.86 -11.39 -11.54
CA PRO A 81 -15.87 -12.56 -12.42
C PRO A 81 -16.99 -12.46 -13.47
N LEU A 82 -16.76 -13.07 -14.62
CA LEU A 82 -17.81 -13.22 -15.64
C LEU A 82 -18.89 -14.22 -15.18
N SER A 83 -18.49 -15.22 -14.37
CA SER A 83 -19.42 -16.16 -13.77
C SER A 83 -20.31 -15.47 -12.75
N ARG A 84 -21.61 -15.73 -12.86
CA ARG A 84 -22.64 -15.21 -11.95
C ARG A 84 -23.27 -16.37 -11.20
N ASN A 85 -22.54 -16.86 -10.21
CA ASN A 85 -22.94 -17.99 -9.38
C ASN A 85 -22.40 -17.79 -7.95
N ALA A 86 -22.73 -18.71 -7.05
CA ALA A 86 -22.21 -18.74 -5.68
C ALA A 86 -20.75 -19.22 -5.58
N ASN A 87 -20.14 -19.62 -6.69
CA ASN A 87 -18.79 -20.17 -6.77
C ASN A 87 -17.91 -19.36 -7.75
N PRO A 88 -17.66 -18.07 -7.48
CA PRO A 88 -16.89 -17.20 -8.37
C PRO A 88 -15.42 -17.61 -8.44
N LEU A 89 -14.88 -17.63 -9.66
CA LEU A 89 -13.46 -17.89 -9.94
C LEU A 89 -12.79 -16.62 -10.46
N TRP A 90 -11.70 -16.21 -9.83
CA TRP A 90 -10.85 -15.10 -10.26
C TRP A 90 -9.56 -15.59 -10.91
N ASN A 91 -8.82 -16.43 -10.19
CA ASN A 91 -7.45 -16.84 -10.50
C ASN A 91 -6.56 -15.65 -10.94
N LYS A 92 -6.42 -14.68 -10.03
CA LYS A 92 -5.67 -13.43 -10.26
C LYS A 92 -4.68 -13.14 -9.15
N ASP A 93 -3.47 -12.75 -9.54
CA ASP A 93 -2.47 -12.18 -8.66
C ASP A 93 -2.71 -10.68 -8.45
N LEU A 94 -2.75 -10.26 -7.19
CA LEU A 94 -2.66 -8.87 -6.76
C LEU A 94 -1.25 -8.65 -6.17
N MET A 95 -0.55 -7.64 -6.65
CA MET A 95 0.83 -7.34 -6.25
C MET A 95 0.89 -6.03 -5.49
N PHE A 96 1.37 -6.10 -4.25
CA PHE A 96 1.60 -4.94 -3.40
C PHE A 96 3.09 -4.65 -3.27
N VAL A 97 3.44 -3.38 -3.12
CA VAL A 97 4.74 -2.95 -2.61
C VAL A 97 4.61 -2.79 -1.11
N ALA A 98 5.45 -3.49 -0.36
CA ALA A 98 5.41 -3.56 1.08
C ALA A 98 6.73 -3.01 1.64
N ALA A 99 6.68 -2.13 2.64
CA ALA A 99 7.86 -1.57 3.28
C ALA A 99 8.05 -2.20 4.66
N GLU A 100 9.22 -2.77 4.93
CA GLU A 100 9.62 -3.21 6.26
C GLU A 100 10.34 -2.06 7.01
N PRO A 101 10.00 -1.80 8.28
CA PRO A 101 8.93 -2.43 9.08
C PRO A 101 7.53 -1.91 8.70
N PHE A 102 6.52 -2.77 8.78
CA PHE A 102 5.12 -2.38 8.51
C PHE A 102 4.61 -1.46 9.62
N GLU A 103 3.85 -0.43 9.25
CA GLU A 103 3.19 0.46 10.22
C GLU A 103 2.13 -0.27 11.06
N GLU A 104 1.50 -1.31 10.50
CA GLU A 104 0.50 -2.16 11.15
C GLU A 104 0.88 -3.64 11.08
N HIS A 105 0.51 -4.42 12.09
CA HIS A 105 0.72 -5.87 12.11
C HIS A 105 -0.08 -6.54 10.97
N LEU A 106 0.58 -7.36 10.17
CA LEU A 106 -0.09 -8.21 9.17
C LEU A 106 -0.77 -9.37 9.91
N VAL A 107 -2.10 -9.44 9.86
CA VAL A 107 -2.90 -10.58 10.35
C VAL A 107 -3.35 -11.44 9.19
#